data_AF-A0A661CM90-F1
#
_entry.id   AF-A0A661CM90-F1
#
_cell.length_a   1.000
_cell.length_b   1.000
_cell.length_c   1.000
_cell.angle_alpha   90.00
_cell.angle_beta   90.00
_cell.angle_gamma   90.00
#
_symmetry.space_group_name_H-M   'P 1'
#
loop_
_entity.id
_entity.type
_entity.pdbx_description
1 polymer ?
#
loop_
_entity_poly.entity_id
_entity_poly.type
_entity_poly.pdbx_seq_one_letter_code
_entity_poly.pdbx_strand_id
1 'polypeptide(L)' 'MTSVFVTGTDTGVGKTFISVALIELLQQQGLTVSGMKPIASGCEMTVEGLRN' A
#
# COMPACT_ATOMS: atom_id res chain seq x y z
N MET A 1 -15.17 -6.63 9.50
CA MET A 1 -13.90 -6.16 8.93
C MET A 1 -14.23 -5.34 7.70
N THR A 2 -13.76 -4.09 7.65
CA THR A 2 -13.93 -3.21 6.47
C THR A 2 -12.64 -3.23 5.66
N SER A 3 -12.74 -3.44 4.36
CA SER A 3 -11.59 -3.50 3.46
C SER A 3 -11.77 -2.52 2.30
N VAL A 4 -10.68 -1.87 1.89
CA VAL A 4 -10.65 -0.96 0.73
C VAL A 4 -9.61 -1.48 -0.26
N PHE A 5 -9.99 -1.57 -1.52
CA PHE A 5 -9.08 -1.90 -2.62
C PHE A 5 -8.79 -0.66 -3.46
N VAL A 6 -7.51 -0.28 -3.52
CA VAL A 6 -7.05 0.86 -4.33
C VAL A 6 -6.58 0.34 -5.69
N THR A 7 -7.35 0.63 -6.74
CA THR A 7 -7.01 0.35 -8.14
C THR A 7 -6.57 1.62 -8.88
N GLY A 8 -6.18 1.50 -10.14
CA GLY A 8 -5.87 2.66 -11.00
C GLY A 8 -5.72 2.26 -12.46
N THR A 9 -5.86 3.24 -13.34
CA THR A 9 -5.91 3.05 -14.80
C THR A 9 -4.56 2.77 -15.44
N ASP A 10 -3.47 3.16 -14.80
CA ASP A 10 -2.11 2.98 -15.31
C ASP A 10 -1.08 2.89 -14.17
N THR A 11 0.20 2.68 -14.50
CA THR A 11 1.36 2.83 -13.63
C THR A 11 1.61 4.31 -13.35
N GLY A 12 2.13 4.65 -12.16
CA GLY A 12 2.48 6.04 -11.83
C GLY A 12 1.30 6.97 -11.50
N VAL A 13 0.04 6.56 -11.67
CA VAL A 13 -1.17 7.38 -11.40
C VAL A 13 -1.42 7.72 -9.92
N GLY A 14 -0.46 7.46 -9.01
CA GLY A 14 -0.57 7.85 -7.60
C GLY A 14 -1.21 6.82 -6.66
N LYS A 15 -1.40 5.56 -7.08
CA LYS A 15 -2.02 4.50 -6.23
C LYS A 15 -1.34 4.32 -4.87
N THR A 16 0.00 4.31 -4.83
CA THR A 16 0.74 4.17 -3.57
C THR A 16 0.56 5.39 -2.68
N PHE A 17 0.63 6.59 -3.26
CA PHE A 17 0.43 7.84 -2.52
C PHE A 17 -0.94 7.89 -1.86
N ILE A 18 -2.01 7.63 -2.62
CA ILE A 18 -3.37 7.69 -2.06
C ILE A 18 -3.63 6.57 -1.04
N SER A 19 -3.00 5.40 -1.20
CA SER A 19 -3.10 4.31 -0.22
C SER A 19 -2.48 4.70 1.12
N VAL A 20 -1.31 5.33 1.12
CA VAL A 20 -0.65 5.82 2.34
C VAL A 20 -1.48 6.92 2.99
N ALA A 21 -1.93 7.92 2.23
CA ALA A 21 -2.76 9.01 2.73
C ALA A 21 -4.07 8.50 3.36
N LEU A 22 -4.71 7.48 2.77
CA LEU A 22 -5.91 6.87 3.33
C LEU A 22 -5.62 6.16 4.66
N ILE A 23 -4.51 5.43 4.76
CA ILE A 23 -4.08 4.77 6.00
C ILE A 23 -3.83 5.82 7.10
N GLU A 24 -3.09 6.88 6.80
CA GLU A 24 -2.80 7.97 7.73
C GLU A 24 -4.08 8.64 8.24
N LEU A 25 -5.02 8.96 7.33
CA LEU A 25 -6.30 9.57 7.69
C LEU A 25 -7.12 8.68 8.63
N LEU A 26 -7.21 7.39 8.34
CA LEU A 26 -7.95 6.44 9.17
C LEU A 26 -7.28 6.24 10.54
N GLN A 27 -5.95 6.20 10.58
CA GLN A 27 -5.19 6.15 11.83
C GLN A 27 -5.42 7.42 12.68
N GLN A 28 -5.49 8.60 12.07
CA GLN A 28 -5.85 9.85 12.76
C GLN A 28 -7.26 9.82 13.35
N GLN A 29 -8.16 9.01 12.80
CA GLN A 29 -9.50 8.75 13.35
C GLN A 29 -9.51 7.68 14.46
N GLY A 30 -8.34 7.20 14.90
CA GLY A 30 -8.20 6.19 15.94
C GLY A 30 -8.44 4.76 15.47
N LEU A 31 -8.49 4.53 14.16
CA LEU A 31 -8.69 3.18 13.60
C LEU A 31 -7.35 2.43 13.48
N THR A 32 -7.40 1.14 13.77
CA THR A 32 -6.29 0.23 13.45
C THR A 32 -6.40 -0.18 11.98
N VAL A 33 -5.38 0.14 11.18
CA VAL A 33 -5.37 -0.10 9.74
C VAL A 33 -4.08 -0.82 9.35
N SER A 34 -4.20 -1.80 8.45
CA SER A 34 -3.07 -2.49 7.84
C SER A 34 -3.10 -2.29 6.33
N GLY A 35 -1.97 -1.90 5.75
CA GLY A 35 -1.77 -1.79 4.30
C GLY A 35 -1.19 -3.08 3.73
N MET A 36 -1.65 -3.48 2.54
CA MET A 36 -1.14 -4.65 1.83
C MET A 36 -0.86 -4.32 0.36
N LYS A 37 0.35 -4.66 -0.11
CA LYS A 37 0.73 -4.64 -1.53
C LYS A 37 1.13 -6.06 -1.93
N PRO A 38 0.21 -6.89 -2.45
CA PRO A 38 0.47 -8.31 -2.67
C PRO A 38 1.53 -8.56 -3.74
N ILE A 39 1.63 -7.65 -4.72
CA ILE A 39 2.59 -7.72 -5.81
C ILE A 39 3.35 -6.40 -5.89
N ALA A 40 4.67 -6.49 -5.89
CA ALA A 40 5.54 -5.35 -6.10
C ALA A 40 6.59 -5.67 -7.17
N SER A 41 6.85 -4.67 -8.02
CA SER A 41 7.94 -4.68 -8.99
C SER A 41 9.09 -3.82 -8.47
N GLY A 42 10.29 -4.05 -9.01
CA GLY A 42 11.49 -3.32 -8.60
C GLY A 42 12.11 -3.83 -7.29
N CYS A 43 11.73 -5.02 -6.85
CA CYS A 43 12.33 -5.61 -5.66
C CYS A 43 13.81 -5.96 -5.89
N GLU A 44 14.63 -5.76 -4.87
CA GLU A 44 16.00 -6.26 -4.81
C GLU A 44 16.05 -7.62 -4.09
N MET A 45 16.94 -8.49 -4.55
CA MET A 45 17.21 -9.75 -3.86
C MET A 45 18.07 -9.49 -2.63
N THR A 46 17.54 -9.78 -1.45
CA THR A 46 18.26 -9.73 -0.17
C THR A 46 18.40 -11.14 0.42
N VAL A 47 19.14 -11.28 1.52
CA VAL A 47 19.22 -12.56 2.26
C VAL A 47 17.87 -13.00 2.84
N GLU A 48 16.91 -12.08 2.94
CA GLU A 48 15.54 -12.34 3.40
C GLU A 48 14.54 -12.54 2.24
N GLY A 49 15.03 -12.59 1.00
CA GLY A 49 14.21 -12.66 -0.22
C GLY A 49 14.02 -11.30 -0.90
N LEU A 50 13.00 -11.21 -1.77
CA LEU A 50 12.70 -9.99 -2.53
C LEU A 50 12.14 -8.89 -1.63
N ARG A 51 12.80 -7.71 -1.61
CA ARG A 51 12.42 -6.54 -0.81
C ARG A 51 12.27 -5.28 -1.67
N ASN A 52 11.32 -4.41 -1.32
CA ASN A 52 11.19 -3.05 -1.87
C ASN A 52 11.70 -2.03 -0.86
#